data_AF-A0A6B2L2W7-F1
#
_entry.id   AF-A0A6B2L2W7-F1
#
_cell.length_a   1.000
_cell.length_b   1.000
_cell.length_c   1.000
_cell.angle_alpha   90.00
_cell.angle_beta   90.00
_cell.angle_gamma   90.00
#
_symmetry.space_group_name_H-M   'P 1'
#
loop_
_entity.id
_entity.type
_entity.pdbx_description
1 polymer ?
#
loop_
_entity_poly.entity_id
_entity_poly.type
_entity_poly.pdbx_seq_one_letter_code
_entity_poly.pdbx_strand_id
1 'polypeptide(L)'
;MLFNNLSGPGMVGLPKLFQQGGYIFPIISMIWIGITTWLSSSMICEAMRYCPGNKGYSGRIEFASLCKEYLGKVLFVIILVIFVISLQSVNVSGIIETAQVMDKIIIAIGGRTGAIEFYPNPGWIWSSNEESPWSSGTYVLSLGFVATVILIIPLGYFNLDDNMIVQKGAFVIAIAIFVEWIVFFIIRLKEPVHTIPAFGYKMAPVFGTIMFNYAVVVTIPSWCNEKTHNTRVNRTLIYSTVVGTVLFIITGILGGMTCNIRGNDDLLDALTEPGVPIILKASVYLFPLAVIATSIPIYSIIVRYNLLENKICGKALANFIGVILPWLIVIPFYTGDGLTIVMNWSTLISNGIVNFIVPFVLFILARKRKMTLTETEKEEMDASVPAECREEDLVLFGKVLVDGAPANSHFAFGVLFDDQSITPIVISATFVASLTFAFLGVLVINVLDALNIP
;
A
#
# COMPACT_ATOMS: atom_id res chain seq x y z
N MET A 1 -7.98 2.36 8.33
CA MET A 1 -6.80 1.48 8.17
C MET A 1 -6.65 1.00 6.73
N LEU A 2 -7.37 -0.02 6.25
CA LEU A 2 -7.11 -0.59 4.90
C LEU A 2 -7.12 0.45 3.77
N PHE A 3 -8.15 1.32 3.74
CA PHE A 3 -8.22 2.41 2.76
C PHE A 3 -7.06 3.41 2.88
N ASN A 4 -6.65 3.77 4.09
CA ASN A 4 -5.57 4.73 4.32
C ASN A 4 -4.21 4.13 3.90
N ASN A 5 -3.98 2.87 4.24
CA ASN A 5 -2.78 2.13 3.82
C ASN A 5 -2.72 1.93 2.29
N LEU A 6 -3.88 1.85 1.64
CA LEU A 6 -3.99 1.80 0.17
C LEU A 6 -3.71 3.18 -0.45
N SER A 7 -4.22 4.25 0.17
CA SER A 7 -4.09 5.66 -0.27
C SER A 7 -2.74 6.29 0.05
N GLY A 8 -1.68 5.48 0.07
CA GLY A 8 -0.34 5.88 0.45
C GLY A 8 0.32 6.90 -0.50
N PRO A 9 1.63 7.16 -0.32
CA PRO A 9 2.36 8.23 -1.01
C PRO A 9 2.33 8.12 -2.55
N GLY A 10 2.22 6.92 -3.13
CA GLY A 10 2.13 6.81 -4.60
C GLY A 10 0.80 7.29 -5.20
N MET A 11 -0.20 7.64 -4.39
CA MET A 11 -1.49 8.15 -4.89
C MET A 11 -1.34 9.52 -5.56
N VAL A 12 -0.52 10.41 -5.00
CA VAL A 12 -0.32 11.77 -5.53
C VAL A 12 0.41 11.75 -6.89
N GLY A 13 1.12 10.67 -7.21
CA GLY A 13 1.74 10.46 -8.52
C GLY A 13 0.76 9.99 -9.61
N LEU A 14 -0.46 9.55 -9.28
CA LEU A 14 -1.36 8.92 -10.24
C LEU A 14 -1.72 9.79 -11.45
N PRO A 15 -2.08 11.08 -11.31
CA PRO A 15 -2.38 11.94 -12.46
C PRO A 15 -1.26 11.99 -13.50
N LYS A 16 -0.01 12.03 -13.04
CA LYS A 16 1.19 12.00 -13.89
C LYS A 16 1.33 10.67 -14.64
N LEU A 17 1.02 9.55 -13.99
CA LEU A 17 1.02 8.23 -14.65
C LEU A 17 0.03 8.17 -15.80
N PHE A 18 -1.14 8.80 -15.65
CA PHE A 18 -2.13 8.89 -16.73
C PHE A 18 -1.63 9.78 -17.88
N GLN A 19 -0.98 10.91 -17.58
CA GLN A 19 -0.37 11.76 -18.61
C GLN A 19 0.77 11.06 -19.37
N GLN A 20 1.56 10.22 -18.70
CA GLN A 20 2.72 9.54 -19.28
C GLN A 20 2.38 8.21 -19.96
N GLY A 21 1.49 7.42 -19.36
CA GLY A 21 1.11 6.08 -19.78
C GLY A 21 -0.16 6.01 -20.63
N GLY A 22 -0.87 7.13 -20.78
CA GLY A 22 -2.21 7.16 -21.37
C GLY A 22 -3.26 6.63 -20.39
N TYR A 23 -4.54 6.62 -20.76
CA TYR A 23 -5.59 6.17 -19.83
C TYR A 23 -5.83 4.66 -19.84
N ILE A 24 -5.57 3.95 -20.95
CA ILE A 24 -5.90 2.51 -21.05
C ILE A 24 -5.01 1.68 -20.12
N PHE A 25 -3.69 1.86 -20.20
CA PHE A 25 -2.74 1.03 -19.48
C PHE A 25 -2.83 1.16 -17.95
N PRO A 26 -2.91 2.37 -17.36
CA PRO A 26 -3.11 2.52 -15.92
C PRO A 26 -4.45 1.94 -15.44
N ILE A 27 -5.56 2.12 -16.16
CA ILE A 27 -6.88 1.58 -15.76
C ILE A 27 -6.84 0.05 -15.69
N ILE A 28 -6.36 -0.59 -16.76
CA ILE A 28 -6.24 -2.06 -16.80
C ILE A 28 -5.32 -2.54 -15.68
N SER A 29 -4.18 -1.87 -15.48
CA SER A 29 -3.22 -2.22 -14.43
C SER A 29 -3.82 -2.07 -13.03
N MET A 30 -4.55 -0.98 -12.75
CA MET A 30 -5.22 -0.76 -11.46
C MET A 30 -6.32 -1.80 -11.19
N ILE A 31 -7.15 -2.12 -12.18
CA ILE A 31 -8.18 -3.15 -12.04
C ILE A 31 -7.54 -4.51 -11.77
N TRP A 32 -6.53 -4.88 -12.56
CA TRP A 32 -5.85 -6.16 -12.42
C TRP A 32 -5.12 -6.30 -11.09
N ILE A 33 -4.31 -5.29 -10.71
CA ILE A 33 -3.63 -5.27 -9.40
C ILE A 33 -4.65 -5.21 -8.26
N GLY A 34 -5.76 -4.48 -8.41
CA GLY A 34 -6.82 -4.43 -7.41
C GLY A 34 -7.45 -5.81 -7.17
N ILE A 35 -7.78 -6.54 -8.23
CA ILE A 35 -8.26 -7.93 -8.14
C ILE A 35 -7.21 -8.82 -7.45
N THR A 36 -5.95 -8.75 -7.89
CA THR A 36 -4.86 -9.53 -7.29
C THR A 36 -4.69 -9.20 -5.80
N THR A 37 -4.82 -7.94 -5.41
CA THR A 37 -4.70 -7.47 -4.02
C THR A 37 -5.81 -8.04 -3.15
N TRP A 38 -7.04 -8.01 -3.64
CA TRP A 38 -8.18 -8.63 -2.97
C TRP A 38 -8.00 -10.14 -2.83
N LEU A 39 -7.60 -10.84 -3.90
CA LEU A 39 -7.34 -12.28 -3.88
C LEU A 39 -6.23 -12.63 -2.88
N SER A 40 -5.09 -11.95 -2.94
CA SER A 40 -3.95 -12.16 -2.05
C SER A 40 -4.32 -11.92 -0.59
N SER A 41 -5.10 -10.87 -0.32
CA SER A 41 -5.60 -10.54 1.01
C SER A 41 -6.58 -11.59 1.55
N SER A 42 -7.45 -12.13 0.68
CA SER A 42 -8.38 -13.19 1.06
C SER A 42 -7.65 -14.52 1.32
N MET A 43 -6.67 -14.83 0.47
CA MET A 43 -5.83 -16.02 0.58
C MET A 43 -4.97 -16.04 1.85
N ILE A 44 -4.38 -14.89 2.23
CA ILE A 44 -3.63 -14.82 3.48
C ILE A 44 -4.55 -14.94 4.70
N CYS A 45 -5.76 -14.38 4.65
CA CYS A 45 -6.77 -14.57 5.70
C CYS A 45 -7.14 -16.06 5.85
N GLU A 46 -7.32 -16.77 4.74
CA GLU A 46 -7.60 -18.21 4.79
C GLU A 46 -6.40 -19.01 5.32
N ALA A 47 -5.17 -18.68 4.90
CA ALA A 47 -3.96 -19.29 5.44
C ALA A 47 -3.82 -19.05 6.96
N MET A 48 -4.22 -17.88 7.46
CA MET A 48 -4.24 -17.60 8.90
C MET A 48 -5.21 -18.48 9.67
N ARG A 49 -6.39 -18.75 9.12
CA ARG A 49 -7.39 -19.60 9.77
C ARG A 49 -6.91 -21.03 9.94
N TYR A 50 -6.14 -21.54 8.98
CA TYR A 50 -5.58 -22.90 9.01
C TYR A 50 -4.28 -23.01 9.81
N CYS A 51 -3.80 -21.90 10.38
CA CYS A 51 -2.63 -21.91 11.25
C CYS A 51 -3.02 -22.56 12.61
N PRO A 52 -2.23 -23.50 13.13
CA PRO A 52 -2.53 -24.17 14.40
C PRO A 52 -2.72 -23.17 15.54
N GLY A 53 -3.75 -23.40 16.35
CA GLY A 53 -4.06 -22.54 17.49
C GLY A 53 -4.75 -21.22 17.14
N ASN A 54 -5.13 -20.99 15.87
CA ASN A 54 -5.78 -19.74 15.44
C ASN A 54 -7.29 -19.84 15.19
N LYS A 55 -8.02 -20.60 16.02
CA LYS A 55 -9.48 -20.76 15.84
C LYS A 55 -10.17 -19.39 15.85
N GLY A 56 -10.87 -19.02 14.77
CA GLY A 56 -11.60 -17.75 14.66
C GLY A 56 -10.76 -16.46 14.74
N TYR A 57 -9.46 -16.49 14.41
CA TYR A 57 -8.51 -15.36 14.63
C TYR A 57 -8.26 -15.02 16.10
N SER A 58 -8.38 -16.00 17.01
CA SER A 58 -8.09 -15.80 18.44
C SER A 58 -6.58 -15.75 18.77
N GLY A 59 -5.74 -16.29 17.90
CA GLY A 59 -4.28 -16.25 18.05
C GLY A 59 -3.69 -15.00 17.41
N ARG A 60 -2.64 -14.44 18.01
CA ARG A 60 -1.90 -13.31 17.43
C ARG A 60 -0.92 -13.81 16.37
N ILE A 61 -1.42 -14.01 15.16
CA ILE A 61 -0.62 -14.53 14.05
C ILE A 61 -0.27 -13.42 13.09
N GLU A 62 1.02 -13.16 12.97
CA GLU A 62 1.57 -12.16 12.08
C GLU A 62 2.06 -12.80 10.77
N PHE A 63 2.33 -11.96 9.75
CA PHE A 63 2.78 -12.40 8.43
C PHE A 63 3.98 -13.36 8.48
N ALA A 64 4.99 -13.00 9.27
CA ALA A 64 6.20 -13.79 9.45
C ALA A 64 5.92 -15.10 10.21
N SER A 65 4.92 -15.13 11.09
CA SER A 65 4.51 -16.35 11.81
C SER A 65 3.91 -17.38 10.85
N LEU A 66 3.11 -16.93 9.88
CA LEU A 66 2.61 -17.81 8.81
C LEU A 66 3.75 -18.35 7.95
N CYS A 67 4.71 -17.49 7.61
CA CYS A 67 5.88 -17.91 6.87
C CYS A 67 6.67 -18.95 7.66
N LYS A 68 6.86 -18.77 8.97
CA LYS A 68 7.57 -19.75 9.81
C LYS A 68 6.86 -21.10 9.90
N GLU A 69 5.53 -21.09 9.93
CA GLU A 69 4.71 -22.30 10.04
C GLU A 69 4.69 -23.10 8.72
N TYR A 70 4.57 -22.42 7.58
CA TYR A 70 4.40 -23.09 6.28
C TYR A 70 5.68 -23.16 5.44
N LEU A 71 6.60 -22.22 5.61
CA LEU A 71 7.83 -22.09 4.84
C LEU A 71 9.01 -22.36 5.77
N GLY A 72 9.72 -23.46 5.54
CA GLY A 72 10.82 -23.90 6.41
C GLY A 72 11.82 -22.79 6.77
N LYS A 73 12.59 -23.00 7.84
CA LYS A 73 13.40 -21.97 8.53
C LYS A 73 14.17 -21.00 7.62
N VAL A 74 14.80 -21.50 6.56
CA VAL A 74 15.60 -20.67 5.64
C VAL A 74 14.72 -19.69 4.86
N LEU A 75 13.64 -20.17 4.26
CA LEU A 75 12.74 -19.35 3.45
C LEU A 75 11.96 -18.35 4.32
N PHE A 76 11.60 -18.75 5.54
CA PHE A 76 11.08 -17.85 6.56
C PHE A 76 11.98 -16.63 6.80
N VAL A 77 13.28 -16.83 7.06
CA VAL A 77 14.20 -15.72 7.34
C VAL A 77 14.35 -14.81 6.12
N ILE A 78 14.48 -15.39 4.92
CA ILE A 78 14.57 -14.63 3.66
C ILE A 78 13.32 -13.75 3.48
N ILE A 79 12.13 -14.33 3.62
CA ILE A 79 10.87 -13.59 3.46
C ILE A 79 10.70 -12.53 4.55
N LEU A 80 11.10 -12.80 5.78
CA LEU A 80 11.08 -11.80 6.85
C LEU A 80 11.95 -10.58 6.51
N VAL A 81 13.16 -10.80 5.97
CA VAL A 81 14.04 -9.70 5.54
C VAL A 81 13.37 -8.89 4.42
N ILE A 82 12.82 -9.56 3.40
CA ILE A 82 12.12 -8.90 2.28
C ILE A 82 10.90 -8.14 2.80
N PHE A 83 10.15 -8.70 3.74
CA PHE A 83 8.99 -8.08 4.37
C PHE A 83 9.37 -6.80 5.15
N VAL A 84 10.46 -6.84 5.92
CA VAL A 84 10.96 -5.65 6.63
C VAL A 84 11.41 -4.58 5.64
N ILE A 85 12.15 -4.95 4.59
CA ILE A 85 12.58 -4.00 3.55
C ILE A 85 11.35 -3.37 2.87
N SER A 86 10.35 -4.17 2.54
CA SER A 86 9.07 -3.73 1.94
C SER A 86 8.40 -2.66 2.80
N LEU A 87 8.09 -2.95 4.06
CA LEU A 87 7.40 -2.00 4.95
C LEU A 87 8.25 -0.77 5.27
N GLN A 88 9.57 -0.94 5.47
CA GLN A 88 10.44 0.19 5.76
C GLN A 88 10.61 1.12 4.57
N SER A 89 10.54 0.60 3.33
CA SER A 89 10.59 1.46 2.15
C SER A 89 9.34 2.33 2.03
N VAL A 90 8.16 1.77 2.32
CA VAL A 90 6.90 2.56 2.39
C VAL A 90 6.99 3.62 3.49
N ASN A 91 7.55 3.27 4.66
CA ASN A 91 7.80 4.25 5.73
C ASN A 91 8.72 5.38 5.28
N VAL A 92 9.86 5.07 4.66
CA VAL A 92 10.83 6.07 4.20
C VAL A 92 10.17 7.03 3.22
N SER A 93 9.43 6.51 2.23
CA SER A 93 8.67 7.33 1.28
C SER A 93 7.66 8.24 2.00
N GLY A 94 6.88 7.69 2.93
CA GLY A 94 5.87 8.46 3.66
C GLY A 94 6.47 9.53 4.57
N ILE A 95 7.63 9.27 5.20
CA ILE A 95 8.33 10.25 6.04
C ILE A 95 8.84 11.40 5.18
N ILE A 96 9.44 11.13 4.01
CA ILE A 96 9.94 12.16 3.10
C ILE A 96 8.80 13.11 2.71
N GLU A 97 7.69 12.56 2.20
CA GLU A 97 6.56 13.36 1.72
C GLU A 97 5.93 14.17 2.85
N THR A 98 5.71 13.55 4.02
CA THR A 98 5.13 14.24 5.18
C THR A 98 6.04 15.36 5.69
N ALA A 99 7.35 15.12 5.76
CA ALA A 99 8.31 16.10 6.24
C ALA A 99 8.46 17.29 5.28
N GLN A 100 8.47 17.05 3.97
CA GLN A 100 8.49 18.11 2.96
C GLN A 100 7.22 18.97 3.04
N VAL A 101 6.05 18.34 3.19
CA VAL A 101 4.77 19.06 3.35
C VAL A 101 4.75 19.85 4.66
N MET A 102 5.34 19.33 5.73
CA MET A 102 5.48 20.07 6.99
C MET A 102 6.34 21.33 6.82
N ASP A 103 7.42 21.29 6.02
CA ASP A 103 8.18 22.49 5.68
C ASP A 103 7.34 23.50 4.90
N LYS A 104 6.54 23.05 3.92
CA LYS A 104 5.60 23.92 3.20
C LYS A 104 4.60 24.59 4.15
N ILE A 105 4.07 23.86 5.13
CA ILE A 105 3.18 24.41 6.17
C ILE A 105 3.90 25.47 7.02
N ILE A 106 5.13 25.20 7.44
CA ILE A 106 5.94 26.15 8.23
C ILE A 106 6.18 27.44 7.43
N ILE A 107 6.47 27.33 6.13
CA ILE A 107 6.62 28.49 5.23
C ILE A 107 5.28 29.23 5.09
N ALA A 108 4.18 28.52 4.86
CA ALA A 108 2.87 29.14 4.68
C ALA A 108 2.40 29.93 5.92
N ILE A 109 2.74 29.46 7.13
CA ILE A 109 2.37 30.13 8.39
C ILE A 109 3.39 31.20 8.80
N GLY A 110 4.68 30.87 8.73
CA GLY A 110 5.77 31.67 9.30
C GLY A 110 6.62 32.45 8.30
N GLY A 111 6.34 32.32 7.00
CA GLY A 111 7.05 32.95 5.89
C GLY A 111 8.42 32.35 5.56
N ARG A 112 8.96 31.45 6.40
CA ARG A 112 10.24 30.75 6.18
C ARG A 112 10.35 29.49 7.04
N THR A 113 11.07 28.50 6.54
CA THR A 113 11.54 27.32 7.28
C THR A 113 13.07 27.33 7.37
N GLY A 114 13.61 26.68 8.40
CA GLY A 114 15.04 26.57 8.64
C GLY A 114 15.51 25.12 8.57
N ALA A 115 16.78 24.91 8.24
CA ALA A 115 17.39 23.59 8.27
C ALA A 115 18.87 23.66 8.63
N ILE A 116 19.37 22.55 9.17
CA ILE A 116 20.80 22.29 9.26
C ILE A 116 21.23 21.59 7.97
N GLU A 117 22.00 22.28 7.15
CA GLU A 117 22.66 21.71 5.97
C GLU A 117 23.90 20.93 6.40
N PHE A 118 24.04 19.72 5.90
CA PHE A 118 25.23 18.87 6.06
C PHE A 118 26.14 18.93 4.83
N TYR A 119 25.59 19.19 3.64
CA TYR A 119 26.31 19.29 2.38
C TYR A 119 25.46 20.05 1.34
N PRO A 120 26.05 20.84 0.42
CA PRO A 120 27.49 21.08 0.23
C PRO A 120 28.15 22.00 1.27
N ASN A 121 27.41 22.90 1.91
CA ASN A 121 27.97 23.88 2.84
C ASN A 121 27.40 23.67 4.24
N PRO A 122 28.12 22.96 5.14
CA PRO A 122 27.63 22.70 6.48
C PRO A 122 27.28 23.99 7.22
N GLY A 123 26.03 24.11 7.68
CA GLY A 123 25.57 25.35 8.30
C GLY A 123 24.06 25.41 8.51
N TRP A 124 23.60 26.51 9.10
CA TRP A 124 22.16 26.79 9.20
C TRP A 124 21.71 27.58 7.98
N ILE A 125 20.65 27.11 7.32
CA ILE A 125 20.05 27.77 6.16
C ILE A 125 18.58 28.09 6.39
N TRP A 126 18.09 29.11 5.69
CA TRP A 126 16.69 29.50 5.67
C TRP A 126 16.15 29.41 4.25
N SER A 127 14.91 28.97 4.13
CA SER A 127 14.18 28.97 2.87
C SER A 127 12.79 29.57 3.05
N SER A 128 12.38 30.39 2.09
CA SER A 128 11.02 30.91 1.95
C SER A 128 10.35 30.41 0.68
N ASN A 129 10.96 29.44 -0.01
CA ASN A 129 10.41 28.88 -1.23
C ASN A 129 9.42 27.75 -0.88
N GLU A 130 8.14 28.01 -1.09
CA GLU A 130 7.08 27.05 -0.79
C GLU A 130 7.03 25.87 -1.78
N GLU A 131 7.42 26.09 -3.04
CA GLU A 131 7.38 25.04 -4.07
C GLU A 131 8.46 23.98 -3.80
N SER A 132 9.69 24.45 -3.55
CA SER A 132 10.83 23.60 -3.23
C SER A 132 11.66 24.24 -2.11
N PRO A 133 11.40 23.87 -0.84
CA PRO A 133 12.10 24.44 0.29
C PRO A 133 13.62 24.24 0.22
N TRP A 134 14.07 23.13 -0.37
CA TRP A 134 15.47 22.72 -0.41
C TRP A 134 15.91 22.37 -1.82
N SER A 135 17.06 22.89 -2.25
CA SER A 135 17.62 22.62 -3.57
C SER A 135 18.00 21.15 -3.75
N SER A 136 17.90 20.66 -4.99
CA SER A 136 18.36 19.32 -5.36
C SER A 136 19.84 19.15 -5.05
N GLY A 137 20.18 18.08 -4.31
CA GLY A 137 21.56 17.75 -3.92
C GLY A 137 22.03 18.35 -2.59
N THR A 138 21.15 19.01 -1.84
CA THR A 138 21.46 19.57 -0.52
C THR A 138 20.99 18.63 0.60
N TYR A 139 21.90 18.07 1.38
CA TYR A 139 21.51 17.17 2.47
C TYR A 139 21.18 17.99 3.71
N VAL A 140 19.93 17.94 4.17
CA VAL A 140 19.48 18.80 5.27
C VAL A 140 18.67 18.05 6.33
N LEU A 141 18.73 18.54 7.56
CA LEU A 141 17.78 18.25 8.63
C LEU A 141 16.90 19.49 8.83
N SER A 142 15.70 19.48 8.27
CA SER A 142 14.79 20.62 8.31
C SER A 142 13.95 20.70 9.58
N LEU A 143 13.42 21.88 9.87
CA LEU A 143 12.42 22.07 10.92
C LEU A 143 11.15 21.26 10.65
N GLY A 144 10.72 21.14 9.39
CA GLY A 144 9.59 20.28 9.03
C GLY A 144 9.83 18.81 9.35
N PHE A 145 11.03 18.30 9.07
CA PHE A 145 11.44 16.96 9.47
C PHE A 145 11.40 16.76 11.00
N VAL A 146 11.96 17.70 11.77
CA VAL A 146 11.95 17.64 13.24
C VAL A 146 10.53 17.69 13.81
N ALA A 147 9.67 18.56 13.28
CA ALA A 147 8.27 18.62 13.68
C ALA A 147 7.54 17.29 13.39
N THR A 148 7.82 16.69 12.23
CA THR A 148 7.24 15.40 11.81
C THR A 148 7.71 14.26 12.73
N VAL A 149 8.99 14.24 13.11
CA VAL A 149 9.55 13.32 14.11
C VAL A 149 8.79 13.41 15.44
N ILE A 150 8.59 14.62 15.95
CA ILE A 150 7.93 14.86 17.24
C ILE A 150 6.48 14.38 17.22
N LEU A 151 5.78 14.56 16.10
CA LEU A 151 4.37 14.17 15.97
C LEU A 151 4.20 12.65 15.79
N ILE A 152 5.05 12.00 15.00
CA ILE A 152 4.78 10.64 14.51
C ILE A 152 5.48 9.56 15.33
N ILE A 153 6.71 9.77 15.79
CA ILE A 153 7.46 8.75 16.55
C ILE A 153 6.70 8.26 17.79
N PRO A 154 6.08 9.13 18.61
CA PRO A 154 5.33 8.67 19.78
C PRO A 154 4.22 7.66 19.41
N LEU A 155 3.54 7.88 18.29
CA LEU A 155 2.47 7.00 17.79
C LEU A 155 2.99 5.61 17.41
N GLY A 156 4.22 5.52 16.92
CA GLY A 156 4.87 4.25 16.57
C GLY A 156 5.25 3.37 17.76
N TYR A 157 5.23 3.90 18.98
CA TYR A 157 5.46 3.14 20.21
C TYR A 157 4.20 2.53 20.80
N PHE A 158 3.03 3.13 20.56
CA PHE A 158 1.73 2.60 20.95
C PHE A 158 1.36 1.33 20.19
N ASN A 159 0.31 0.65 20.63
CA ASN A 159 -0.21 -0.52 19.94
C ASN A 159 -1.11 -0.12 18.76
N LEU A 160 -1.43 -1.09 17.91
CA LEU A 160 -2.22 -0.88 16.70
C LEU A 160 -3.69 -0.53 17.00
N ASP A 161 -4.26 -1.11 18.06
CA ASP A 161 -5.59 -0.80 18.58
C ASP A 161 -5.70 0.64 19.10
N ASP A 162 -4.70 1.12 19.85
CA ASP A 162 -4.61 2.51 20.33
C ASP A 162 -4.60 3.51 19.17
N ASN A 163 -3.92 3.17 18.07
CA ASN A 163 -3.84 3.99 16.87
C ASN A 163 -5.10 3.94 16.00
N MET A 164 -6.06 3.05 16.28
CA MET A 164 -7.26 2.86 15.45
C MET A 164 -8.17 4.10 15.45
N ILE A 165 -8.15 4.91 16.51
CA ILE A 165 -8.92 6.17 16.59
C ILE A 165 -8.39 7.18 15.57
N VAL A 166 -7.05 7.36 15.53
CA VAL A 166 -6.39 8.26 14.57
C VAL A 166 -6.70 7.83 13.14
N GLN A 167 -6.70 6.52 12.88
CA GLN A 167 -7.05 5.96 11.57
C GLN A 167 -8.49 6.22 11.13
N LYS A 168 -9.45 6.24 12.06
CA LYS A 168 -10.84 6.59 11.75
C LYS A 168 -10.97 8.07 11.37
N GLY A 169 -10.31 8.96 12.13
CA GLY A 169 -10.27 10.39 11.81
C GLY A 169 -9.62 10.65 10.45
N ALA A 170 -8.46 10.04 10.21
CA ALA A 170 -7.74 10.07 8.94
C ALA A 170 -8.61 9.67 7.76
N PHE A 171 -9.38 8.59 7.90
CA PHE A 171 -10.27 8.11 6.83
C PHE A 171 -11.34 9.14 6.47
N VAL A 172 -12.00 9.76 7.46
CA VAL A 172 -13.03 10.78 7.21
C VAL A 172 -12.43 11.99 6.50
N ILE A 173 -11.26 12.45 6.96
CA ILE A 173 -10.55 13.57 6.34
C ILE A 173 -10.15 13.22 4.90
N ALA A 174 -9.61 12.01 4.67
CA ALA A 174 -9.22 11.55 3.34
C ALA A 174 -10.38 11.61 2.36
N ILE A 175 -11.54 11.07 2.73
CA ILE A 175 -12.74 11.09 1.88
C ILE A 175 -13.18 12.53 1.58
N ALA A 176 -13.16 13.43 2.57
CA ALA A 176 -13.49 14.83 2.35
C ALA A 176 -12.55 15.49 1.32
N ILE A 177 -11.24 15.21 1.42
CA ILE A 177 -10.23 15.72 0.48
C ILE A 177 -10.45 15.17 -0.93
N PHE A 178 -10.68 13.86 -1.08
CA PHE A 178 -10.98 13.26 -2.38
C PHE A 178 -12.21 13.88 -3.02
N VAL A 179 -13.29 14.09 -2.26
CA VAL A 179 -14.50 14.73 -2.76
C VAL A 179 -14.22 16.16 -3.21
N GLU A 180 -13.47 16.93 -2.42
CA GLU A 180 -13.07 18.29 -2.75
C GLU A 180 -12.27 18.34 -4.06
N TRP A 181 -11.24 17.49 -4.19
CA TRP A 181 -10.41 17.41 -5.38
C TRP A 181 -11.22 17.05 -6.63
N ILE A 182 -12.09 16.05 -6.53
CA ILE A 182 -12.96 15.63 -7.63
C ILE A 182 -13.89 16.77 -8.07
N VAL A 183 -14.51 17.47 -7.11
CA VAL A 183 -15.38 18.63 -7.40
C VAL A 183 -14.59 19.74 -8.10
N PHE A 184 -13.38 20.04 -7.62
CA PHE A 184 -12.50 21.03 -8.24
C PHE A 184 -12.15 20.65 -9.68
N PHE A 185 -11.74 19.41 -9.93
CA PHE A 185 -11.43 18.95 -11.30
C PHE A 185 -12.64 19.07 -12.22
N ILE A 186 -13.83 18.65 -11.77
CA ILE A 186 -15.07 18.76 -12.56
C ILE A 186 -15.36 20.22 -12.94
N ILE A 187 -15.12 21.17 -12.03
CA ILE A 187 -15.29 22.60 -12.33
C ILE A 187 -14.27 23.05 -13.38
N ARG A 188 -13.01 22.61 -13.27
CA ARG A 188 -11.91 22.99 -14.18
C ARG A 188 -12.03 22.37 -15.57
N LEU A 189 -12.83 21.31 -15.77
CA LEU A 189 -13.17 20.77 -17.09
C LEU A 189 -13.87 21.78 -18.02
N LYS A 190 -14.32 22.93 -17.51
CA LYS A 190 -14.89 24.02 -18.33
C LYS A 190 -13.82 24.81 -19.10
N GLU A 191 -12.55 24.70 -18.69
CA GLU A 191 -11.41 25.33 -19.34
C GLU A 191 -10.76 24.35 -20.34
N PRO A 192 -9.89 24.83 -21.26
CA PRO A 192 -9.10 23.94 -22.11
C PRO A 192 -8.25 22.98 -21.27
N VAL A 193 -8.50 21.68 -21.42
CA VAL A 193 -7.83 20.60 -20.66
C VAL A 193 -6.78 19.88 -21.49
N HIS A 194 -5.86 19.21 -20.81
CA HIS A 194 -4.93 18.28 -21.43
C HIS A 194 -5.68 17.03 -21.93
N THR A 195 -5.50 16.70 -23.21
CA THR A 195 -6.00 15.44 -23.76
C THR A 195 -5.04 14.32 -23.39
N ILE A 196 -5.51 13.40 -22.54
CA ILE A 196 -4.77 12.18 -22.21
C ILE A 196 -4.90 11.19 -23.38
N PRO A 197 -3.79 10.74 -24.02
CA PRO A 197 -3.87 9.76 -25.09
C PRO A 197 -4.34 8.40 -24.56
N ALA A 198 -4.85 7.54 -25.44
CA ALA A 198 -5.23 6.18 -25.08
C ALA A 198 -4.02 5.35 -24.60
N PHE A 199 -2.90 5.47 -25.32
CA PHE A 199 -1.63 4.86 -24.99
C PHE A 199 -0.57 5.95 -24.90
N GLY A 200 0.19 5.96 -23.81
CA GLY A 200 1.28 6.89 -23.59
C GLY A 200 2.63 6.35 -24.07
N TYR A 201 3.67 7.12 -23.76
CA TYR A 201 5.05 6.90 -24.22
C TYR A 201 5.95 6.29 -23.14
N LYS A 202 5.54 6.29 -21.86
CA LYS A 202 6.27 5.70 -20.73
C LYS A 202 5.36 4.77 -19.93
N MET A 203 5.50 3.46 -20.11
CA MET A 203 4.66 2.45 -19.46
C MET A 203 5.33 1.78 -18.26
N ALA A 204 6.66 1.68 -18.23
CA ALA A 204 7.39 0.97 -17.17
C ALA A 204 7.16 1.56 -15.75
N PRO A 205 7.17 2.89 -15.54
CA PRO A 205 6.95 3.46 -14.20
C PRO A 205 5.50 3.30 -13.71
N VAL A 206 4.55 3.16 -14.63
CA VAL A 206 3.11 3.07 -14.33
C VAL A 206 2.82 1.81 -13.52
N PHE A 207 3.33 0.66 -13.97
CA PHE A 207 3.04 -0.60 -13.31
C PHE A 207 3.67 -0.69 -11.91
N GLY A 208 4.93 -0.25 -11.76
CA GLY A 208 5.61 -0.23 -10.46
C GLY A 208 4.91 0.67 -9.43
N THR A 209 4.49 1.87 -9.86
CA THR A 209 3.78 2.82 -8.98
C THR A 209 2.38 2.30 -8.60
N ILE A 210 1.66 1.66 -9.53
CA ILE A 210 0.38 1.03 -9.21
C ILE A 210 0.59 -0.12 -8.22
N MET A 211 1.58 -1.01 -8.43
CA MET A 211 1.90 -2.07 -7.48
C MET A 211 2.22 -1.54 -6.08
N PHE A 212 2.91 -0.40 -6.00
CA PHE A 212 3.23 0.24 -4.73
C PHE A 212 1.98 0.64 -3.95
N ASN A 213 1.02 1.29 -4.60
CA ASN A 213 -0.21 1.76 -3.96
C ASN A 213 -1.04 0.61 -3.40
N TYR A 214 -1.00 -0.54 -4.06
CA TYR A 214 -1.77 -1.72 -3.68
C TYR A 214 -1.02 -2.68 -2.74
N ALA A 215 0.13 -2.28 -2.20
CA ALA A 215 0.94 -3.07 -1.27
C ALA A 215 0.36 -3.16 0.16
N VAL A 216 -0.97 -3.33 0.29
CA VAL A 216 -1.68 -3.39 1.58
C VAL A 216 -1.73 -4.82 2.15
N VAL A 217 -1.46 -5.84 1.34
CA VAL A 217 -1.61 -7.26 1.70
C VAL A 217 -0.76 -7.65 2.91
N VAL A 218 0.45 -7.10 3.01
CA VAL A 218 1.35 -7.31 4.14
C VAL A 218 0.80 -6.81 5.48
N THR A 219 -0.18 -5.91 5.47
CA THR A 219 -0.81 -5.38 6.69
C THR A 219 -2.05 -6.17 7.14
N ILE A 220 -2.53 -7.10 6.29
CA ILE A 220 -3.75 -7.85 6.54
C ILE A 220 -3.66 -8.73 7.78
N PRO A 221 -2.55 -9.48 8.05
CA PRO A 221 -2.48 -10.30 9.26
C PRO A 221 -2.62 -9.49 10.55
N SER A 222 -1.90 -8.36 10.65
CA SER A 222 -1.99 -7.50 11.82
C SER A 222 -3.38 -6.85 11.94
N TRP A 223 -4.01 -6.46 10.82
CA TRP A 223 -5.39 -5.98 10.84
C TRP A 223 -6.38 -7.07 11.30
N CYS A 224 -6.20 -8.31 10.87
CA CYS A 224 -7.01 -9.45 11.30
C CYS A 224 -6.89 -9.73 12.80
N ASN A 225 -5.73 -9.46 13.41
CA ASN A 225 -5.51 -9.59 14.86
C ASN A 225 -6.25 -8.49 15.67
N GLU A 226 -6.45 -7.30 15.09
CA GLU A 226 -7.04 -6.14 15.79
C GLU A 226 -8.51 -5.87 15.41
N LYS A 227 -9.08 -6.60 14.43
CA LYS A 227 -10.48 -6.42 14.01
C LYS A 227 -11.44 -6.82 15.14
N THR A 228 -12.61 -6.18 15.19
CA THR A 228 -13.68 -6.63 16.09
C THR A 228 -14.27 -7.96 15.61
N HIS A 229 -14.78 -8.78 16.53
CA HIS A 229 -15.30 -10.12 16.23
C HIS A 229 -16.41 -10.15 15.17
N ASN A 230 -17.22 -9.07 15.08
CA ASN A 230 -18.33 -8.97 14.12
C ASN A 230 -17.91 -8.47 12.73
N THR A 231 -16.62 -8.19 12.53
CA THR A 231 -16.13 -7.65 11.25
C THR A 231 -16.08 -8.73 10.17
N ARG A 232 -16.86 -8.52 9.12
CA ARG A 232 -16.91 -9.36 7.91
C ARG A 232 -15.70 -9.12 7.03
N VAL A 233 -14.71 -10.01 7.15
CA VAL A 233 -13.38 -9.85 6.54
C VAL A 233 -13.46 -9.59 5.04
N ASN A 234 -14.09 -10.50 4.27
CA ASN A 234 -14.10 -10.41 2.80
C ASN A 234 -14.84 -9.18 2.29
N ARG A 235 -15.98 -8.82 2.90
CA ARG A 235 -16.68 -7.57 2.53
C ARG A 235 -15.79 -6.35 2.78
N THR A 236 -15.13 -6.27 3.94
CA THR A 236 -14.25 -5.13 4.23
C THR A 236 -13.10 -5.04 3.23
N LEU A 237 -12.48 -6.18 2.86
CA LEU A 237 -11.44 -6.22 1.84
C LEU A 237 -11.97 -5.70 0.49
N ILE A 238 -13.09 -6.24 -0.01
CA ILE A 238 -13.69 -5.83 -1.28
C ILE A 238 -14.02 -4.34 -1.28
N TYR A 239 -14.75 -3.85 -0.27
CA TYR A 239 -15.13 -2.44 -0.23
C TYR A 239 -13.91 -1.52 -0.18
N SER A 240 -12.89 -1.86 0.62
CA SER A 240 -11.68 -1.04 0.70
C SER A 240 -10.93 -0.96 -0.62
N THR A 241 -10.76 -2.09 -1.32
CA THR A 241 -10.04 -2.17 -2.60
C THR A 241 -10.85 -1.52 -3.73
N VAL A 242 -12.16 -1.77 -3.82
CA VAL A 242 -13.01 -1.21 -4.87
C VAL A 242 -13.13 0.30 -4.72
N VAL A 243 -13.43 0.80 -3.51
CA VAL A 243 -13.55 2.25 -3.26
C VAL A 243 -12.23 2.95 -3.56
N GLY A 244 -11.10 2.40 -3.11
CA GLY A 244 -9.78 2.94 -3.42
C GLY A 244 -9.48 2.95 -4.92
N THR A 245 -9.74 1.84 -5.61
CA THR A 245 -9.51 1.74 -7.07
C THR A 245 -10.34 2.75 -7.85
N VAL A 246 -11.62 2.91 -7.51
CA VAL A 246 -12.49 3.89 -8.16
C VAL A 246 -11.99 5.31 -7.93
N LEU A 247 -11.64 5.67 -6.69
CA LEU A 247 -11.10 7.00 -6.39
C LEU A 247 -9.77 7.26 -7.09
N PHE A 248 -8.90 6.25 -7.19
CA PHE A 248 -7.61 6.35 -7.89
C PHE A 248 -7.79 6.57 -9.39
N ILE A 249 -8.72 5.85 -10.03
CA ILE A 249 -9.02 6.03 -11.45
C ILE A 249 -9.61 7.42 -11.69
N ILE A 250 -10.59 7.84 -10.90
CA ILE A 250 -11.23 9.16 -11.06
C ILE A 250 -10.20 10.28 -10.86
N THR A 251 -9.41 10.21 -9.78
CA THR A 251 -8.39 11.22 -9.47
C THR A 251 -7.29 11.23 -10.52
N GLY A 252 -6.84 10.06 -10.98
CA GLY A 252 -5.82 9.93 -12.01
C GLY A 252 -6.25 10.53 -13.36
N ILE A 253 -7.47 10.22 -13.82
CA ILE A 253 -7.99 10.76 -15.08
C ILE A 253 -8.27 12.26 -14.96
N LEU A 254 -9.10 12.66 -13.99
CA LEU A 254 -9.54 14.05 -13.86
C LEU A 254 -8.38 14.97 -13.49
N GLY A 255 -7.52 14.55 -12.57
CA GLY A 255 -6.28 15.26 -12.24
C GLY A 255 -5.36 15.34 -13.45
N GLY A 256 -5.16 14.24 -14.19
CA GLY A 256 -4.30 14.24 -15.37
C GLY A 256 -4.81 15.12 -16.52
N MET A 257 -6.12 15.34 -16.62
CA MET A 257 -6.71 16.23 -17.63
C MET A 257 -6.61 17.71 -17.21
N THR A 258 -6.77 18.00 -15.92
CA THR A 258 -6.99 19.38 -15.43
C THR A 258 -5.75 20.01 -14.80
N CYS A 259 -4.78 19.21 -14.36
CA CYS A 259 -3.56 19.67 -13.72
C CYS A 259 -2.38 19.63 -14.68
N ASN A 260 -1.53 20.65 -14.63
CA ASN A 260 -0.34 20.75 -15.45
C ASN A 260 0.87 20.23 -14.65
N ILE A 261 1.10 18.91 -14.71
CA ILE A 261 2.15 18.26 -13.94
C ILE A 261 3.40 18.15 -14.81
N ARG A 262 4.49 18.83 -14.43
CA ARG A 262 5.72 18.92 -15.22
C ARG A 262 6.88 18.23 -14.51
N GLY A 263 7.92 17.86 -15.26
CA GLY A 263 9.18 17.37 -14.68
C GLY A 263 9.00 16.31 -13.60
N ASN A 264 9.39 16.65 -12.37
CA ASN A 264 9.31 15.81 -11.18
C ASN A 264 8.10 16.10 -10.27
N ASP A 265 7.25 17.06 -10.64
CA ASP A 265 6.09 17.47 -9.86
C ASP A 265 5.08 16.32 -9.69
N ASP A 266 4.31 16.38 -8.62
CA ASP A 266 3.17 15.52 -8.36
C ASP A 266 1.83 16.30 -8.31
N LEU A 267 0.75 15.62 -7.91
CA LEU A 267 -0.55 16.25 -7.78
C LEU A 267 -0.57 17.36 -6.72
N LEU A 268 0.14 17.18 -5.59
CA LEU A 268 0.18 18.16 -4.52
C LEU A 268 0.83 19.45 -5.01
N ASP A 269 1.93 19.34 -5.76
CA ASP A 269 2.59 20.48 -6.37
C ASP A 269 1.65 21.22 -7.35
N ALA A 270 0.98 20.49 -8.25
CA ALA A 270 0.05 21.09 -9.20
C ALA A 270 -1.15 21.79 -8.53
N LEU A 271 -1.56 21.34 -7.35
CA LEU A 271 -2.63 21.95 -6.56
C LEU A 271 -2.15 23.13 -5.70
N THR A 272 -0.86 23.49 -5.74
CA THR A 272 -0.34 24.71 -5.11
C THR A 272 -0.16 25.89 -6.08
N GLU A 273 -0.40 25.67 -7.37
CA GLU A 273 -0.26 26.70 -8.42
C GLU A 273 -1.02 28.02 -8.11
N PRO A 274 -0.53 29.17 -8.60
CA PRO A 274 -1.27 30.43 -8.52
C PRO A 274 -2.66 30.32 -9.16
N GLY A 275 -3.69 30.80 -8.45
CA GLY A 275 -5.08 30.75 -8.92
C GLY A 275 -5.90 29.58 -8.36
N VAL A 276 -5.26 28.61 -7.70
CA VAL A 276 -5.98 27.55 -6.98
C VAL A 276 -6.63 28.10 -5.69
N PRO A 277 -7.91 27.78 -5.40
CA PRO A 277 -8.59 28.22 -4.19
C PRO A 277 -7.85 27.84 -2.90
N ILE A 278 -7.87 28.73 -1.90
CA ILE A 278 -7.20 28.53 -0.60
C ILE A 278 -7.64 27.23 0.09
N ILE A 279 -8.92 26.87 -0.04
CA ILE A 279 -9.46 25.66 0.58
C ILE A 279 -8.81 24.38 0.01
N LEU A 280 -8.52 24.37 -1.30
CA LEU A 280 -7.82 23.29 -1.98
C LEU A 280 -6.34 23.26 -1.61
N LYS A 281 -5.71 24.43 -1.44
CA LYS A 281 -4.34 24.51 -0.90
C LYS A 281 -4.26 23.95 0.52
N ALA A 282 -5.27 24.19 1.35
CA ALA A 282 -5.33 23.61 2.68
C ALA A 282 -5.44 22.08 2.64
N SER A 283 -6.18 21.49 1.68
CA SER A 283 -6.23 20.03 1.54
C SER A 283 -4.95 19.42 1.01
N VAL A 284 -4.14 20.15 0.23
CA VAL A 284 -2.78 19.72 -0.14
C VAL A 284 -1.90 19.53 1.09
N TYR A 285 -1.97 20.43 2.07
CA TYR A 285 -1.21 20.28 3.32
C TYR A 285 -1.79 19.20 4.24
N LEU A 286 -3.12 19.10 4.28
CA LEU A 286 -3.82 18.19 5.18
C LEU A 286 -3.71 16.73 4.72
N PHE A 287 -3.66 16.47 3.40
CA PHE A 287 -3.66 15.12 2.86
C PHE A 287 -2.47 14.28 3.36
N PRO A 288 -1.20 14.71 3.24
CA PRO A 288 -0.05 13.96 3.74
C PRO A 288 -0.11 13.75 5.25
N LEU A 289 -0.61 14.73 6.02
CA LEU A 289 -0.76 14.60 7.47
C LEU A 289 -1.88 13.63 7.87
N ALA A 290 -2.99 13.60 7.15
CA ALA A 290 -4.12 12.76 7.48
C ALA A 290 -3.89 11.32 7.00
N VAL A 291 -3.39 11.14 5.79
CA VAL A 291 -3.36 9.82 5.12
C VAL A 291 -2.01 9.14 5.24
N ILE A 292 -0.93 9.87 4.95
CA ILE A 292 0.42 9.30 4.87
C ILE A 292 1.01 9.20 6.28
N ALA A 293 1.01 10.30 7.03
CA ALA A 293 1.60 10.39 8.36
C ALA A 293 0.99 9.39 9.35
N THR A 294 -0.32 9.14 9.24
CA THR A 294 -1.02 8.20 10.14
C THR A 294 -0.74 6.73 9.82
N SER A 295 -0.24 6.43 8.62
CA SER A 295 0.12 5.07 8.18
C SER A 295 1.56 4.69 8.58
N ILE A 296 2.47 5.66 8.71
CA ILE A 296 3.86 5.46 9.18
C ILE A 296 3.95 4.70 10.53
N PRO A 297 3.23 5.11 11.60
CA PRO A 297 3.32 4.40 12.88
C PRO A 297 2.75 2.98 12.76
N ILE A 298 1.75 2.76 11.91
CA ILE A 298 1.17 1.43 11.67
C ILE A 298 2.20 0.47 11.08
N TYR A 299 2.88 0.86 10.00
CA TYR A 299 3.89 0.00 9.41
C TYR A 299 5.04 -0.27 10.39
N SER A 300 5.42 0.74 11.20
CA SER A 300 6.41 0.60 12.27
C SER A 300 5.99 -0.42 13.34
N ILE A 301 4.73 -0.38 13.76
CA ILE A 301 4.14 -1.34 14.72
C ILE A 301 4.09 -2.74 14.13
N ILE A 302 3.69 -2.89 12.86
CA ILE A 302 3.62 -4.19 12.18
C ILE A 302 5.00 -4.86 12.10
N VAL A 303 6.04 -4.10 11.76
CA VAL A 303 7.44 -4.61 11.77
C VAL A 303 7.82 -5.07 13.17
N ARG A 304 7.52 -4.27 14.21
CA ARG A 304 7.78 -4.66 15.61
C ARG A 304 7.07 -5.95 15.99
N TYR A 305 5.78 -6.08 15.68
CA TYR A 305 4.99 -7.27 15.99
C TYR A 305 5.59 -8.52 15.33
N ASN A 306 5.95 -8.43 14.05
CA ASN A 306 6.55 -9.55 13.33
C ASN A 306 7.90 -9.98 13.92
N LEU A 307 8.74 -9.02 14.34
CA LEU A 307 10.04 -9.30 14.96
C LEU A 307 9.91 -9.89 16.38
N LEU A 308 8.98 -9.37 17.17
CA LEU A 308 8.76 -9.77 18.57
C LEU A 308 8.05 -11.13 18.67
N GLU A 309 6.95 -11.31 17.94
CA GLU A 309 6.12 -12.52 18.01
C GLU A 309 6.92 -13.74 17.52
N ASN A 310 7.79 -13.55 16.52
CA ASN A 310 8.64 -14.63 16.01
C ASN A 310 9.92 -14.85 16.83
N LYS A 311 10.12 -14.09 17.92
CA LYS A 311 11.31 -14.13 18.79
C LYS A 311 12.62 -13.92 18.03
N ILE A 312 12.59 -13.04 17.03
CA ILE A 312 13.75 -12.73 16.18
C ILE A 312 14.71 -11.81 16.92
N CYS A 313 14.15 -10.83 17.63
CA CYS A 313 14.95 -9.94 18.46
C CYS A 313 14.17 -9.45 19.69
N GLY A 314 14.89 -8.90 20.66
CA GLY A 314 14.28 -8.28 21.84
C GLY A 314 13.58 -6.96 21.55
N LYS A 315 12.79 -6.48 22.52
CA LYS A 315 11.98 -5.25 22.42
C LYS A 315 12.78 -4.02 21.97
N ALA A 316 14.01 -3.84 22.46
CA ALA A 316 14.84 -2.69 22.12
C ALA A 316 15.23 -2.70 20.63
N LEU A 317 15.71 -3.83 20.11
CA LEU A 317 16.10 -3.95 18.71
C LEU A 317 14.89 -3.91 17.77
N ALA A 318 13.77 -4.51 18.17
CA ALA A 318 12.52 -4.41 17.41
C ALA A 318 12.03 -2.96 17.30
N ASN A 319 12.09 -2.19 18.40
CA ASN A 319 11.75 -0.77 18.40
C ASN A 319 12.72 0.04 17.52
N PHE A 320 14.02 -0.26 17.58
CA PHE A 320 15.01 0.41 16.74
C PHE A 320 14.75 0.15 15.25
N ILE A 321 14.62 -1.10 14.83
CA ILE A 321 14.39 -1.48 13.43
C ILE A 321 13.03 -0.97 12.94
N GLY A 322 11.99 -1.15 13.74
CA GLY A 322 10.62 -0.81 13.37
C GLY A 322 10.36 0.70 13.34
N VAL A 323 10.84 1.43 14.34
CA VAL A 323 10.46 2.85 14.57
C VAL A 323 11.58 3.81 14.21
N ILE A 324 12.82 3.59 14.66
CA ILE A 324 13.90 4.61 14.58
C ILE A 324 14.67 4.55 13.26
N LEU A 325 15.02 3.34 12.82
CA LEU A 325 15.79 3.09 11.61
C LEU A 325 15.25 3.81 10.36
N PRO A 326 13.94 3.81 10.03
CA PRO A 326 13.45 4.51 8.84
C PRO A 326 13.75 6.01 8.87
N TRP A 327 13.67 6.68 10.03
CA TRP A 327 13.97 8.12 10.13
C TRP A 327 15.44 8.42 9.87
N LEU A 328 16.34 7.55 10.33
CA LEU A 328 17.77 7.70 10.07
C LEU A 328 18.09 7.50 8.58
N ILE A 329 17.40 6.55 7.94
CA ILE A 329 17.55 6.29 6.51
C ILE A 329 17.04 7.48 5.69
N VAL A 330 15.99 8.20 6.13
CA VAL A 330 15.43 9.32 5.36
C VAL A 330 16.40 10.49 5.21
N ILE A 331 17.26 10.78 6.20
CA ILE A 331 18.15 11.96 6.18
C ILE A 331 18.93 12.10 4.86
N PRO A 332 19.62 11.05 4.34
CA PRO A 332 20.28 11.14 3.03
C PRO A 332 19.35 11.19 1.82
N PHE A 333 18.08 10.78 1.93
CA PHE A 333 17.14 10.75 0.79
C PHE A 333 16.08 11.86 0.85
N TYR A 334 16.18 12.75 1.84
CA TYR A 334 15.17 13.77 2.12
C TYR A 334 15.02 14.81 1.00
N THR A 335 16.09 15.12 0.28
CA THR A 335 16.10 16.08 -0.84
C THR A 335 16.34 15.40 -2.18
N GLY A 336 15.65 15.85 -3.24
CA GLY A 336 15.86 15.38 -4.62
C GLY A 336 15.10 14.10 -4.98
N ASP A 337 15.63 13.32 -5.92
CA ASP A 337 14.97 12.13 -6.48
C ASP A 337 14.96 10.89 -5.54
N GLY A 338 15.33 11.07 -4.27
CA GLY A 338 15.44 10.00 -3.28
C GLY A 338 14.13 9.21 -3.12
N LEU A 339 12.99 9.90 -3.10
CA LEU A 339 11.66 9.28 -3.06
C LEU A 339 11.44 8.37 -4.27
N THR A 340 11.74 8.85 -5.47
CA THR A 340 11.56 8.10 -6.73
C THR A 340 12.49 6.89 -6.80
N ILE A 341 13.74 7.03 -6.34
CA ILE A 341 14.71 5.91 -6.30
C ILE A 341 14.25 4.83 -5.31
N VAL A 342 13.88 5.23 -4.09
CA VAL A 342 13.38 4.29 -3.08
C VAL A 342 12.12 3.61 -3.58
N MET A 343 11.15 4.34 -4.12
CA MET A 343 9.93 3.78 -4.69
C MET A 343 10.24 2.79 -5.81
N ASN A 344 11.01 3.17 -6.83
CA ASN A 344 11.21 2.31 -8.00
C ASN A 344 11.88 0.98 -7.64
N TRP A 345 12.91 0.97 -6.79
CA TRP A 345 13.65 -0.25 -6.49
C TRP A 345 13.01 -1.10 -5.39
N SER A 346 12.45 -0.47 -4.35
CA SER A 346 11.82 -1.22 -3.25
C SER A 346 10.50 -1.87 -3.66
N THR A 347 9.73 -1.21 -4.54
CA THR A 347 8.42 -1.68 -4.99
C THR A 347 8.53 -2.92 -5.84
N LEU A 348 9.50 -2.93 -6.75
CA LEU A 348 9.71 -4.04 -7.65
C LEU A 348 10.13 -5.26 -6.84
N ILE A 349 11.27 -5.22 -6.17
CA ILE A 349 11.86 -6.44 -5.61
C ILE A 349 11.12 -6.88 -4.35
N SER A 350 10.81 -5.97 -3.44
CA SER A 350 10.29 -6.35 -2.13
C SER A 350 8.77 -6.44 -2.11
N ASN A 351 8.07 -5.37 -2.51
CA ASN A 351 6.60 -5.34 -2.39
C ASN A 351 5.94 -6.38 -3.28
N GLY A 352 6.43 -6.61 -4.50
CA GLY A 352 5.90 -7.62 -5.40
C GLY A 352 5.88 -9.02 -4.78
N ILE A 353 7.00 -9.42 -4.17
CA ILE A 353 7.15 -10.75 -3.57
C ILE A 353 6.20 -10.92 -2.39
N VAL A 354 6.23 -10.01 -1.41
CA VAL A 354 5.50 -10.22 -0.14
C VAL A 354 4.00 -9.91 -0.25
N ASN A 355 3.57 -9.09 -1.21
CA ASN A 355 2.14 -8.80 -1.39
C ASN A 355 1.47 -9.72 -2.40
N PHE A 356 2.19 -10.23 -3.41
CA PHE A 356 1.55 -10.90 -4.54
C PHE A 356 2.10 -12.29 -4.88
N ILE A 357 3.21 -12.73 -4.28
CA ILE A 357 3.74 -14.10 -4.47
C ILE A 357 3.55 -14.91 -3.20
N VAL A 358 4.08 -14.43 -2.08
CA VAL A 358 4.06 -15.15 -0.80
C VAL A 358 2.63 -15.51 -0.34
N PRO A 359 1.61 -14.63 -0.41
CA PRO A 359 0.25 -14.97 0.00
C PRO A 359 -0.34 -16.17 -0.75
N PHE A 360 -0.13 -16.25 -2.06
CA PHE A 360 -0.58 -17.38 -2.87
C PHE A 360 0.15 -18.67 -2.50
N VAL A 361 1.48 -18.60 -2.27
CA VAL A 361 2.27 -19.76 -1.84
C VAL A 361 1.80 -20.26 -0.47
N LEU A 362 1.61 -19.35 0.49
CA LEU A 362 1.10 -19.69 1.82
C LEU A 362 -0.28 -20.33 1.75
N PHE A 363 -1.16 -19.82 0.89
CA PHE A 363 -2.47 -20.40 0.67
C PHE A 363 -2.39 -21.82 0.10
N ILE A 364 -1.60 -22.06 -0.94
CA ILE A 364 -1.42 -23.40 -1.52
C ILE A 364 -0.93 -24.39 -0.44
N LEU A 365 0.04 -23.99 0.39
CA LEU A 365 0.57 -24.83 1.46
C LEU A 365 -0.44 -25.06 2.59
N ALA A 366 -1.19 -24.03 2.97
CA ALA A 366 -2.25 -24.14 3.97
C ALA A 366 -3.37 -25.08 3.49
N ARG A 367 -3.73 -25.03 2.20
CA ARG A 367 -4.70 -25.94 1.58
C ARG A 367 -4.19 -27.38 1.54
N LYS A 368 -2.92 -27.61 1.16
CA LYS A 368 -2.31 -28.95 1.21
C LYS A 368 -2.37 -29.52 2.63
N ARG A 369 -2.12 -28.69 3.64
CA ARG A 369 -2.28 -29.10 5.04
C ARG A 369 -3.73 -29.42 5.40
N LYS A 370 -4.71 -28.59 5.00
CA LYS A 370 -6.14 -28.89 5.24
C LYS A 370 -6.55 -30.26 4.68
N MET A 371 -6.01 -30.65 3.52
CA MET A 371 -6.28 -31.97 2.93
C MET A 371 -5.76 -33.14 3.78
N THR A 372 -4.76 -32.90 4.63
CA THR A 372 -4.20 -33.93 5.55
C THR A 372 -4.92 -34.01 6.90
N LEU A 373 -5.82 -33.07 7.21
CA LEU A 373 -6.61 -33.09 8.45
C LEU A 373 -7.71 -34.15 8.37
N THR A 374 -8.07 -34.71 9.52
CA THR A 374 -9.24 -35.59 9.67
C THR A 374 -10.55 -34.82 9.48
N GLU A 375 -11.65 -35.50 9.13
CA GLU A 375 -12.95 -34.84 8.97
C GLU A 375 -13.42 -34.13 10.27
N THR A 376 -13.16 -34.73 11.43
CA THR A 376 -13.49 -34.10 12.73
C THR A 376 -12.69 -32.82 12.97
N GLU A 377 -11.39 -32.80 12.62
CA GLU A 377 -10.57 -31.59 12.72
C GLU A 377 -11.03 -30.50 11.73
N LYS A 378 -11.49 -30.89 10.53
CA LYS A 378 -12.07 -29.96 9.55
C LYS A 378 -13.39 -29.36 10.07
N GLU A 379 -14.29 -30.19 10.57
CA GLU A 379 -15.58 -29.76 11.13
C GLU A 379 -15.40 -28.84 12.35
N GLU A 380 -14.49 -29.15 13.27
CA GLU A 380 -14.17 -28.27 14.40
C GLU A 380 -13.63 -26.91 13.96
N MET A 381 -12.78 -26.92 12.93
CA MET A 381 -12.17 -25.71 12.40
C MET A 381 -13.19 -24.83 11.68
N ASP A 382 -14.05 -25.42 10.84
CA ASP A 382 -15.13 -24.72 10.15
C ASP A 382 -16.23 -24.28 11.15
N ALA A 383 -16.46 -25.04 12.23
CA ALA A 383 -17.37 -24.69 13.31
C ALA A 383 -16.91 -23.48 14.14
N SER A 384 -15.60 -23.24 14.21
CA SER A 384 -15.02 -22.10 14.95
C SER A 384 -15.32 -20.73 14.33
N VAL A 385 -15.79 -20.70 13.07
CA VAL A 385 -16.23 -19.48 12.40
C VAL A 385 -17.70 -19.23 12.77
N PRO A 386 -18.08 -18.00 13.21
CA PRO A 386 -19.48 -17.65 13.44
C PRO A 386 -20.32 -17.98 12.20
N ALA A 387 -21.51 -18.57 12.38
CA ALA A 387 -22.35 -19.03 11.27
C ALA A 387 -22.64 -17.92 10.24
N GLU A 388 -22.87 -16.71 10.71
CA GLU A 388 -23.09 -15.50 9.88
C GLU A 388 -21.88 -15.10 9.01
N CYS A 389 -20.69 -15.60 9.36
CA CYS A 389 -19.43 -15.34 8.64
C CYS A 389 -19.00 -16.51 7.75
N ARG A 390 -19.65 -17.68 7.81
CA ARG A 390 -19.32 -18.87 7.00
C ARG A 390 -19.77 -18.73 5.55
N GLU A 391 -20.87 -18.03 5.29
CA GLU A 391 -21.41 -17.82 3.94
C GLU A 391 -20.55 -16.90 3.05
N GLU A 392 -19.63 -16.14 3.64
CA GLU A 392 -18.79 -15.17 2.91
C GLU A 392 -17.47 -15.76 2.39
N ASP A 393 -17.24 -17.07 2.54
CA ASP A 393 -16.07 -17.77 2.00
C ASP A 393 -16.15 -17.89 0.46
N LEU A 394 -16.12 -16.74 -0.23
CA LEU A 394 -16.16 -16.59 -1.69
C LEU A 394 -14.95 -17.24 -2.41
N VAL A 395 -13.89 -17.58 -1.67
CA VAL A 395 -12.77 -18.36 -2.23
C VAL A 395 -13.06 -19.87 -2.17
N LEU A 396 -13.87 -20.34 -1.22
CA LEU A 396 -14.31 -21.73 -1.11
C LEU A 396 -15.53 -22.04 -1.98
N PHE A 397 -16.44 -21.08 -2.14
CA PHE A 397 -17.52 -21.18 -3.11
C PHE A 397 -17.10 -20.41 -4.35
N GLY A 398 -16.71 -21.10 -5.42
CA GLY A 398 -16.50 -20.50 -6.75
C GLY A 398 -17.77 -19.93 -7.40
N LYS A 399 -18.59 -19.24 -6.60
CA LYS A 399 -19.82 -18.52 -6.93
C LYS A 399 -19.58 -17.10 -7.46
N VAL A 400 -18.33 -16.72 -7.72
CA VAL A 400 -17.95 -15.32 -7.98
C VAL A 400 -18.53 -14.70 -9.27
N LEU A 401 -19.32 -15.40 -10.10
CA LEU A 401 -19.80 -14.77 -11.35
C LEU A 401 -21.27 -14.86 -11.75
N VAL A 402 -22.17 -15.54 -11.02
CA VAL A 402 -23.60 -15.51 -11.40
C VAL A 402 -24.51 -15.63 -10.18
N ASP A 403 -24.87 -14.51 -9.56
CA ASP A 403 -26.06 -14.47 -8.70
C ASP A 403 -27.31 -14.43 -9.59
N GLY A 404 -28.05 -15.55 -9.61
CA GLY A 404 -29.39 -15.60 -10.23
C GLY A 404 -29.72 -16.83 -11.08
N ALA A 405 -28.83 -17.81 -11.24
CA ALA A 405 -29.16 -19.02 -12.01
C ALA A 405 -29.95 -20.04 -11.15
N PRO A 406 -31.21 -20.38 -11.50
CA PRO A 406 -31.90 -21.49 -10.85
C PRO A 406 -31.14 -22.78 -11.14
N ALA A 407 -30.99 -23.61 -10.10
CA ALA A 407 -30.37 -24.93 -10.20
C ALA A 407 -31.17 -25.81 -11.17
N ASN A 408 -30.78 -25.82 -12.45
CA ASN A 408 -31.16 -26.85 -13.39
C ASN A 408 -29.96 -27.18 -14.28
N SER A 409 -29.69 -28.48 -14.31
CA SER A 409 -28.58 -29.17 -14.95
C SER A 409 -28.46 -28.89 -16.44
N HIS A 410 -27.21 -28.86 -16.91
CA HIS A 410 -26.75 -28.79 -18.30
C HIS A 410 -26.57 -27.37 -18.88
N PHE A 411 -25.61 -26.60 -18.35
CA PHE A 411 -24.39 -26.17 -19.09
C PHE A 411 -23.46 -25.27 -18.23
N ALA A 412 -22.15 -25.58 -18.30
CA ALA A 412 -20.92 -24.96 -17.79
C ALA A 412 -21.02 -23.56 -17.13
N PHE A 413 -20.76 -23.38 -15.83
CA PHE A 413 -19.40 -23.20 -15.28
C PHE A 413 -19.27 -23.68 -13.81
N GLY A 414 -20.36 -24.06 -13.15
CA GLY A 414 -20.38 -24.39 -11.71
C GLY A 414 -19.65 -25.68 -11.34
N VAL A 415 -19.47 -26.61 -12.28
CA VAL A 415 -18.79 -27.90 -12.05
C VAL A 415 -17.25 -27.75 -11.98
N LEU A 416 -16.69 -26.62 -12.41
CA LEU A 416 -15.25 -26.36 -12.32
C LEU A 416 -14.79 -26.00 -10.90
N PHE A 417 -15.71 -25.64 -10.01
CA PHE A 417 -15.40 -25.11 -8.68
C PHE A 417 -15.82 -26.03 -7.53
N ASP A 418 -16.54 -27.11 -7.81
CA ASP A 418 -17.05 -28.05 -6.79
C ASP A 418 -16.14 -29.28 -6.60
N ASP A 419 -15.15 -29.48 -7.49
CA ASP A 419 -14.22 -30.59 -7.36
C ASP A 419 -13.05 -30.20 -6.42
N GLN A 420 -13.06 -30.82 -5.24
CA GLN A 420 -12.02 -30.67 -4.22
C GLN A 420 -10.64 -31.03 -4.80
N SER A 421 -9.86 -30.01 -5.18
CA SER A 421 -8.41 -29.86 -4.86
C SER A 421 -7.59 -29.13 -5.92
N ILE A 422 -8.06 -28.97 -7.16
CA ILE A 422 -7.17 -28.52 -8.27
C ILE A 422 -7.43 -27.07 -8.71
N THR A 423 -8.68 -26.64 -8.86
CA THR A 423 -9.00 -25.34 -9.50
C THR A 423 -8.47 -24.11 -8.76
N PRO A 424 -8.64 -23.96 -7.42
CA PRO A 424 -8.06 -22.83 -6.70
C PRO A 424 -6.53 -22.83 -6.75
N ILE A 425 -5.91 -24.01 -6.80
CA ILE A 425 -4.45 -24.17 -6.93
C ILE A 425 -4.00 -23.75 -8.32
N VAL A 426 -4.72 -24.15 -9.38
CA VAL A 426 -4.41 -23.76 -10.77
C VAL A 426 -4.59 -22.26 -10.97
N ILE A 427 -5.66 -21.66 -10.44
CA ILE A 427 -5.86 -20.20 -10.50
C ILE A 427 -4.73 -19.49 -9.76
N SER A 428 -4.41 -19.94 -8.54
CA SER A 428 -3.32 -19.37 -7.74
C SER A 428 -1.97 -19.50 -8.46
N ALA A 429 -1.67 -20.66 -9.03
CA ALA A 429 -0.44 -20.90 -9.78
C ALA A 429 -0.38 -20.05 -11.07
N THR A 430 -1.50 -19.87 -11.76
CA THR A 430 -1.60 -19.05 -12.96
C THR A 430 -1.39 -17.57 -12.62
N PHE A 431 -1.97 -17.08 -11.52
CA PHE A 431 -1.73 -15.72 -11.02
C PHE A 431 -0.28 -15.54 -10.59
N VAL A 432 0.29 -16.47 -9.82
CA VAL A 432 1.70 -16.41 -9.43
C VAL A 432 2.59 -16.38 -10.67
N ALA A 433 2.33 -17.22 -11.67
CA ALA A 433 3.09 -17.23 -12.92
C ALA A 433 2.95 -15.89 -13.66
N SER A 434 1.72 -15.39 -13.87
CA SER A 434 1.48 -14.14 -14.59
C SER A 434 2.09 -12.93 -13.87
N LEU A 435 1.98 -12.86 -12.55
CA LEU A 435 2.63 -11.84 -11.72
C LEU A 435 4.14 -11.95 -11.76
N THR A 436 4.69 -13.17 -11.72
CA THR A 436 6.13 -13.39 -11.81
C THR A 436 6.65 -12.97 -13.18
N PHE A 437 5.95 -13.27 -14.27
CA PHE A 437 6.32 -12.83 -15.61
C PHE A 437 6.18 -11.32 -15.79
N ALA A 438 5.08 -10.72 -15.31
CA ALA A 438 4.90 -9.27 -15.34
C ALA A 438 6.00 -8.57 -14.52
N PHE A 439 6.30 -9.11 -13.34
CA PHE A 439 7.36 -8.64 -12.46
C PHE A 439 8.74 -8.74 -13.13
N LEU A 440 9.10 -9.91 -13.67
CA LEU A 440 10.37 -10.12 -14.37
C LEU A 440 10.49 -9.21 -15.60
N GLY A 441 9.40 -9.04 -16.36
CA GLY A 441 9.36 -8.12 -17.50
C GLY A 441 9.66 -6.68 -17.09
N VAL A 442 9.01 -6.20 -16.03
CA VAL A 442 9.23 -4.84 -15.52
C VAL A 442 10.63 -4.69 -14.91
N LEU A 443 11.15 -5.72 -14.23
CA LEU A 443 12.51 -5.72 -13.72
C LEU A 443 13.53 -5.62 -14.86
N VAL A 444 13.37 -6.43 -15.91
CA VAL A 444 14.23 -6.39 -17.10
C VAL A 444 14.17 -5.02 -17.76
N ILE A 445 12.97 -4.47 -17.98
CA ILE A 445 12.81 -3.14 -18.60
C ILE A 445 13.50 -2.06 -17.74
N ASN A 446 13.29 -2.05 -16.43
CA ASN A 446 13.94 -1.06 -15.57
C ASN A 446 15.47 -1.21 -15.51
N VAL A 447 15.99 -2.43 -15.59
CA VAL A 447 17.43 -2.68 -15.68
C VAL A 447 17.98 -2.18 -17.01
N LEU A 448 17.29 -2.43 -18.12
CA LEU A 448 17.68 -1.95 -19.45
C LEU A 448 17.66 -0.41 -19.50
N ASP A 449 16.58 0.21 -19.00
CA ASP A 449 16.45 1.66 -18.89
C ASP A 449 17.57 2.26 -18.01
N ALA A 450 17.87 1.67 -16.85
CA ALA A 450 18.93 2.13 -15.97
C ALA A 450 20.34 2.00 -16.58
N LEU A 451 20.53 1.03 -17.48
CA LEU A 451 21.77 0.82 -18.21
C LEU A 451 21.85 1.62 -19.52
N ASN A 452 20.83 2.41 -19.87
CA ASN A 452 20.69 3.08 -21.17
C ASN A 452 20.88 2.12 -22.37
N ILE A 453 20.44 0.86 -22.21
CA ILE A 453 20.48 -0.12 -23.30
C ILE A 453 19.15 -0.01 -24.05
N PRO A 454 19.16 0.24 -25.37
CA PRO A 454 17.95 0.45 -26.17
C PRO A 454 17.05 -0.79 -26.27
#